data_AF-A0A2G6KUY6-F1
#
_entry.id   AF-A0A2G6KUY6-F1
#
_cell.length_a   1.000
_cell.length_b   1.000
_cell.length_c   1.000
_cell.angle_alpha   90.00
_cell.angle_beta   90.00
_cell.angle_gamma   90.00
#
_symmetry.space_group_name_H-M   'P 1'
#
loop_
_entity.id
_entity.type
_entity.pdbx_description
1 polymer ?
#
loop_
_entity_poly.entity_id
_entity_poly.type
_entity_poly.pdbx_seq_one_letter_code
_entity_poly.pdbx_strand_id
1 'polypeptide(L)'
;MSKIVQCEVDPDNLPELTSWQKAELKTVSKMADSEIDYSDIPPLDESFWKKAVRNPFYKPARSSTTAQVDSDIPASFKSQVKG
;
A
#
# COMPACT_ATOMS: atom_id res chain seq x y z
N MET A 1 1.91 21.88 -29.68
CA MET A 1 1.04 20.75 -30.05
C MET A 1 1.59 19.50 -29.35
N SER A 2 1.19 19.22 -28.12
CA SER A 2 1.62 18.01 -27.39
C SER A 2 0.67 16.86 -27.72
N LYS A 3 1.20 15.76 -28.28
CA LYS A 3 0.45 14.52 -28.45
C LYS A 3 0.34 13.84 -27.09
N ILE A 4 -0.88 13.63 -26.62
CA ILE A 4 -1.14 12.75 -25.47
C ILE A 4 -0.96 11.32 -25.97
N VAL A 5 -0.01 10.60 -25.40
CA VAL A 5 0.15 9.15 -25.63
C VAL A 5 -0.73 8.43 -24.61
N GLN A 6 -1.77 7.75 -25.09
CA GLN A 6 -2.57 6.86 -24.25
C GLN A 6 -1.95 5.46 -24.31
N CYS A 7 -1.46 4.98 -23.18
CA CYS A 7 -1.00 3.60 -23.00
C CYS A 7 -2.05 2.85 -22.20
N GLU A 8 -2.75 1.91 -22.83
CA GLU A 8 -3.64 0.97 -22.15
C GLU A 8 -2.89 -0.34 -21.95
N VAL A 9 -2.82 -0.81 -20.70
CA VAL A 9 -2.12 -2.05 -20.33
C VAL A 9 -3.16 -3.07 -19.94
N ASP A 10 -3.29 -4.12 -20.74
CA ASP A 10 -4.12 -5.29 -20.43
C ASP A 10 -3.34 -6.24 -19.51
N PRO A 11 -3.77 -6.45 -18.25
CA PRO A 11 -3.07 -7.34 -17.32
C PRO A 11 -3.13 -8.81 -17.72
N ASP A 12 -4.12 -9.23 -18.53
CA ASP A 12 -4.26 -10.61 -19.00
C ASP A 12 -3.41 -10.87 -20.26
N ASN A 13 -2.92 -9.82 -20.93
CA ASN A 13 -2.12 -9.92 -22.15
C ASN A 13 -0.97 -8.90 -22.17
N LEU A 14 0.04 -9.15 -21.33
CA LEU A 14 1.21 -8.28 -21.21
C LEU A 14 2.18 -8.47 -22.40
N PRO A 15 2.75 -7.39 -22.94
CA PRO A 15 3.76 -7.47 -23.99
C PRO A 15 5.03 -8.17 -23.48
N GLU A 16 5.68 -8.93 -24.35
CA GLU A 16 6.94 -9.59 -24.00
C GLU A 16 8.05 -8.58 -23.70
N LEU A 17 8.86 -8.89 -22.68
CA LEU A 17 10.01 -8.07 -22.33
C LEU A 17 11.07 -8.11 -23.45
N THR A 18 11.55 -6.92 -23.81
CA THR A 18 12.70 -6.74 -24.71
C THR A 18 13.97 -7.33 -24.10
N SER A 19 14.96 -7.63 -24.94
CA SER A 19 16.26 -8.15 -24.49
C SER A 19 16.99 -7.19 -23.53
N TRP A 20 16.87 -5.89 -23.76
CA TRP A 20 17.42 -4.85 -22.90
C TRP A 20 16.76 -4.84 -21.51
N GLN A 21 15.43 -4.88 -21.44
CA GLN A 21 14.68 -4.97 -20.17
C GLN A 21 15.06 -6.24 -19.39
N LYS A 22 15.18 -7.38 -20.08
CA LYS A 22 15.63 -8.63 -19.44
C LYS A 22 17.05 -8.53 -18.89
N ALA A 23 17.94 -7.80 -19.55
CA ALA A 23 19.30 -7.58 -19.08
C ALA A 23 19.32 -6.66 -17.85
N GLU A 24 18.56 -5.56 -17.88
CA GLU A 24 18.41 -4.63 -16.76
C GLU A 24 17.87 -5.34 -15.50
N LEU A 25 16.79 -6.12 -15.62
CA LEU A 25 16.25 -6.90 -14.52
C LEU A 25 17.26 -7.89 -13.93
N LYS A 26 18.10 -8.52 -14.77
CA LYS A 26 19.17 -9.41 -14.29
C LYS A 26 20.26 -8.66 -13.54
N THR A 27 20.54 -7.42 -13.92
CA THR A 27 21.49 -6.55 -13.21
C THR A 27 20.92 -6.16 -11.85
N VAL A 28 19.69 -5.65 -11.82
CA VAL A 28 18.99 -5.25 -10.58
C VAL A 28 18.84 -6.44 -9.63
N SER A 29 18.50 -7.63 -10.13
CA SER A 29 18.36 -8.84 -9.30
C SER A 29 19.67 -9.31 -8.64
N LYS A 30 20.84 -8.88 -9.14
CA LYS A 30 22.16 -9.25 -8.57
C LYS A 30 22.72 -8.16 -7.67
N MET A 31 22.14 -6.96 -7.71
CA MET A 31 22.54 -5.82 -6.91
C MET A 31 22.21 -6.09 -5.43
N ALA A 32 23.12 -5.71 -4.53
CA ALA A 32 22.88 -5.86 -3.10
C ALA A 32 22.01 -4.70 -2.59
N ASP A 33 21.17 -4.94 -1.58
CA ASP A 33 20.31 -3.91 -0.98
C ASP A 33 21.08 -2.67 -0.52
N SER A 34 22.34 -2.84 -0.07
CA SER A 34 23.20 -1.73 0.37
C SER A 34 23.63 -0.79 -0.75
N GLU A 35 23.53 -1.21 -2.01
CA GLU A 35 23.86 -0.39 -3.17
C GLU A 35 22.63 0.40 -3.66
N ILE A 36 21.42 0.12 -3.15
CA ILE A 36 20.20 0.81 -3.53
C ILE A 36 20.27 2.26 -3.02
N ASP A 37 20.19 3.20 -3.96
CA ASP A 37 20.16 4.63 -3.66
C ASP A 37 18.76 5.02 -3.15
N TYR A 38 18.69 5.51 -1.92
CA TYR A 38 17.48 6.05 -1.27
C TYR A 38 17.59 7.57 -1.05
N SER A 39 18.50 8.27 -1.74
CA SER A 39 18.72 9.71 -1.54
C SER A 39 17.50 10.57 -1.88
N ASP A 40 16.61 10.08 -2.75
CA ASP A 40 15.34 10.72 -3.14
C ASP A 40 14.20 10.45 -2.15
N ILE A 41 14.26 9.35 -1.40
CA ILE A 41 13.22 8.92 -0.45
C ILE A 41 13.84 8.82 0.95
N PRO A 42 13.85 9.93 1.72
CA PRO A 42 14.41 9.91 3.06
C PRO A 42 13.66 8.91 3.96
N PRO A 43 14.36 8.24 4.89
CA PRO A 43 13.72 7.31 5.82
C PRO A 43 12.67 8.04 6.67
N LEU A 44 11.52 7.39 6.85
CA LEU A 44 10.44 7.93 7.67
C LEU A 44 10.76 7.70 9.15
N ASP A 45 10.90 8.78 9.91
CA ASP A 45 11.20 8.75 11.33
C ASP A 45 9.93 8.82 12.19
N GLU A 46 10.06 8.67 13.51
CA GLU A 46 8.93 8.81 14.44
C GLU A 46 8.26 10.20 14.37
N SER A 47 9.00 11.24 13.97
CA SER A 47 8.49 12.60 13.89
C SER A 47 7.49 12.77 12.75
N PHE A 48 7.71 12.08 11.62
CA PHE A 48 6.76 11.97 10.52
C PHE A 48 5.43 11.36 10.99
N TRP A 49 5.50 10.23 11.71
CA TRP A 49 4.31 9.51 12.18
C TRP A 49 3.48 10.30 13.19
N LYS A 50 4.10 11.16 14.00
CA LYS A 50 3.38 12.05 14.95
C LYS A 50 2.40 13.00 14.26
N LYS A 51 2.65 13.34 12.99
CA LYS A 51 1.80 14.24 12.18
C LYS A 51 1.02 13.50 11.09
N ALA A 52 1.21 12.19 10.96
CA ALA A 52 0.53 11.38 9.96
C ALA A 52 -0.98 11.37 10.26
N VAL A 53 -1.76 11.99 9.38
CA VAL A 53 -3.22 11.98 9.46
C VAL A 53 -3.74 10.76 8.72
N ARG A 54 -4.55 9.94 9.40
CA ARG A 54 -5.27 8.83 8.75
C ARG A 54 -6.11 9.40 7.60
N ASN A 55 -6.03 8.79 6.43
CA ASN A 55 -6.67 9.26 5.18
C ASN A 55 -8.05 9.90 5.47
N PRO A 56 -8.18 11.24 5.35
CA PRO A 56 -9.40 11.96 5.72
C PRO A 56 -10.59 11.62 4.81
N PHE A 57 -10.30 11.05 3.63
CA PHE A 57 -11.30 10.61 2.66
C PHE A 57 -11.75 9.16 2.89
N TYR A 58 -11.02 8.38 3.69
CA TYR A 58 -11.40 7.02 4.00
C TYR A 58 -12.44 6.98 5.11
N LYS A 59 -13.71 6.92 4.72
CA LYS A 59 -14.85 6.66 5.60
C LYS A 59 -15.35 5.25 5.35
N PRO A 60 -14.97 4.24 6.17
CA PRO A 60 -15.49 2.90 5.99
C PRO A 60 -17.02 2.92 6.14
N ALA A 61 -17.72 2.27 5.22
CA ALA A 61 -19.16 2.11 5.30
C ALA A 61 -19.48 1.23 6.53
N ARG A 62 -19.90 1.86 7.63
CA ARG A 62 -20.37 1.14 8.81
C ARG A 62 -21.82 0.73 8.59
N SER A 63 -22.06 -0.58 8.42
CA SER A 63 -23.40 -1.15 8.48
C SER A 63 -23.72 -1.53 9.92
N SER A 64 -24.89 -1.10 10.42
CA SER A 64 -25.43 -1.61 11.68
C SER A 64 -26.10 -2.96 11.42
N THR A 65 -25.60 -4.02 12.04
CA THR A 65 -26.23 -5.34 12.02
C THR A 65 -26.70 -5.68 13.43
N THR A 66 -27.99 -5.98 13.58
CA THR A 66 -28.54 -6.52 14.85
C THR A 66 -28.28 -8.01 14.89
N ALA A 67 -27.48 -8.47 15.85
CA ALA A 67 -27.22 -9.89 16.09
C ALA A 67 -27.54 -10.24 17.54
N GLN A 68 -28.00 -11.47 17.78
CA GLN A 68 -28.10 -12.03 19.13
C GLN A 68 -26.71 -12.53 19.53
N VAL A 69 -26.30 -12.23 20.76
CA VAL A 69 -24.97 -12.57 21.26
C VAL A 69 -25.11 -13.05 22.71
N ASP A 70 -24.26 -14.00 23.11
CA ASP A 70 -24.23 -14.49 24.49
C ASP A 70 -23.90 -13.37 25.48
N SER A 71 -24.42 -13.48 26.70
CA SER A 71 -24.43 -12.40 27.69
C SER A 71 -23.05 -11.91 28.15
N ASP A 72 -22.02 -12.73 27.98
CA ASP A 72 -20.63 -12.45 28.35
C ASP A 72 -19.84 -11.73 27.26
N ILE A 73 -20.24 -11.85 26.00
CA ILE A 73 -19.58 -11.21 24.84
C ILE A 73 -19.65 -9.66 24.89
N PRO A 74 -20.77 -9.01 25.27
CA PRO A 74 -20.80 -7.56 25.42
C PRO A 74 -19.82 -7.05 26.48
N ALA A 75 -19.59 -7.80 27.56
CA ALA A 75 -18.69 -7.40 28.64
C ALA A 75 -17.22 -7.50 28.20
N SER A 76 -16.85 -8.59 27.52
CA SER A 76 -15.49 -8.77 26.98
C SER A 76 -15.19 -7.74 25.88
N PHE A 77 -16.16 -7.43 25.01
CA PHE A 77 -16.00 -6.40 23.99
C PHE A 77 -15.79 -5.00 24.58
N LYS A 78 -16.56 -4.64 25.63
CA LYS A 78 -16.40 -3.35 26.33
C LYS A 78 -15.02 -3.18 26.97
N SER A 79 -14.39 -4.27 27.41
CA SER A 79 -13.05 -4.21 28.01
C SER A 79 -11.92 -3.96 26.99
N GLN A 80 -12.14 -4.29 25.70
CA GLN A 80 -11.17 -4.09 24.61
C GLN A 80 -11.26 -2.68 24.00
N VAL A 81 -12.43 -2.04 24.04
CA VAL A 81 -12.58 -0.63 23.65
C VAL A 81 -12.06 0.26 24.77
N LYS A 82 -10.73 0.38 24.85
CA LYS A 82 -10.04 1.45 25.58
C LYS A 82 -9.37 2.33 24.53
N GLY A 83 -10.14 3.30 24.02
CA GLY A 83 -9.73 4.29 23.03
C GLY A 83 -10.58 5.53 23.18
#